data_AF-A0AA90ZLF0-F1
#
_entry.id   AF-A0AA90ZLF0-F1
#
_cell.length_a   1.000
_cell.length_b   1.000
_cell.length_c   1.000
_cell.angle_alpha   90.00
_cell.angle_beta   90.00
_cell.angle_gamma   90.00
#
_symmetry.space_group_name_H-M   'P 1'
#
loop_
_entity.id
_entity.type
_entity.pdbx_description
1 polymer ?
#
loop_
_entity_poly.entity_id
_entity_poly.type
_entity_poly.pdbx_seq_one_letter_code
_entity_poly.pdbx_strand_id
1 'polypeptide(L)'
;MSIRNNFKYSLILTLSTYLVPLLVFPYISRVLGAERIGAIDTVDGIIDYLVLFSMMGMQALGIREIARHKDDKAELQSAFNDLFWLNAITMVVA
;
A
#
# COMPACT_ATOMS: atom_id res chain seq x y z
N MET A 1 9.34 16.67 17.03
CA MET A 1 9.57 16.97 15.59
C MET A 1 8.68 18.15 15.22
N SER A 2 9.24 19.28 14.77
CA SER A 2 8.46 20.51 14.50
C SER A 2 7.47 20.32 13.34
N ILE A 3 6.24 20.82 13.49
CA ILE A 3 5.16 20.81 12.48
C ILE A 3 5.65 21.33 11.13
N ARG A 4 6.52 22.36 11.13
CA ARG A 4 7.06 22.96 9.90
C ARG A 4 7.94 22.01 9.10
N ASN A 5 8.71 21.15 9.77
CA ASN A 5 9.55 20.17 9.08
C ASN A 5 8.71 19.01 8.56
N ASN A 6 7.72 18.56 9.34
CA ASN A 6 6.79 17.51 8.91
C ASN A 6 6.01 17.93 7.64
N PHE A 7 5.55 19.19 7.61
CA PHE A 7 4.87 19.75 6.45
C PHE A 7 5.73 19.76 5.18
N LYS A 8 7.01 20.15 5.28
CA LYS A 8 7.93 20.10 4.13
C LYS A 8 8.11 18.68 3.60
N TYR A 9 8.29 17.70 4.49
CA TYR A 9 8.41 16.30 4.10
C TYR A 9 7.14 15.77 3.46
N SER A 10 5.97 16.08 4.01
CA SER A 10 4.68 15.70 3.44
C SER A 10 4.47 16.31 2.05
N LEU A 11 4.79 17.59 1.86
CA LEU A 11 4.75 18.25 0.55
C LEU A 11 5.66 17.58 -0.48
N ILE A 12 6.92 17.30 -0.12
CA ILE A 12 7.87 16.62 -1.02
C ILE A 12 7.37 15.23 -1.36
N LEU A 13 6.85 14.49 -0.39
CA LEU A 13 6.29 13.16 -0.59
C LEU A 13 5.11 13.21 -1.57
N THR A 14 4.12 14.06 -1.32
CA THR A 14 2.95 14.23 -2.19
C THR A 14 3.35 14.65 -3.60
N LEU A 15 4.25 15.62 -3.75
CA LEU A 15 4.75 16.04 -5.06
C LEU A 15 5.48 14.92 -5.80
N SER A 16 6.30 14.13 -5.10
CA SER A 16 7.00 12.99 -5.69
C SER A 16 6.02 11.92 -6.16
N THR A 17 4.99 11.61 -5.37
CA THR A 17 3.97 10.61 -5.73
C THR A 17 3.20 10.98 -6.99
N TYR A 18 3.03 12.27 -7.30
CA TYR A 18 2.35 12.71 -8.52
C TYR A 18 3.31 12.96 -9.70
N LEU A 19 4.49 13.53 -9.45
CA LEU A 19 5.46 13.84 -10.50
C LEU A 19 6.05 12.59 -11.17
N VAL A 20 6.28 11.52 -10.40
CA VAL A 20 6.82 10.27 -10.92
C VAL A 20 5.87 9.63 -11.95
N PRO A 21 4.58 9.38 -11.65
CA PRO A 21 3.64 8.89 -12.65
C PRO A 21 3.50 9.83 -13.83
N LEU A 22 3.51 11.16 -13.62
CA LEU A 22 3.38 12.12 -14.71
C LEU A 22 4.53 12.02 -15.75
N LEU A 23 5.75 11.74 -15.29
CA LEU A 23 6.91 11.54 -16.16
C LEU A 23 6.93 10.15 -16.81
N VAL A 24 6.49 9.13 -16.08
CA VAL A 24 6.49 7.73 -16.53
C VAL A 24 5.30 7.43 -17.45
N PHE A 25 4.15 8.08 -17.27
CA PHE A 25 2.95 7.92 -18.07
C PHE A 25 3.16 8.11 -19.58
N PRO A 26 3.82 9.18 -20.08
CA PRO A 26 4.10 9.32 -21.50
C PRO A 26 5.07 8.24 -22.02
N TYR A 27 5.96 7.72 -21.18
CA TYR A 27 6.83 6.62 -21.53
C TYR A 27 6.05 5.30 -21.69
N ILE A 28 5.21 4.96 -20.69
CA ILE A 28 4.32 3.80 -20.74
C ILE A 28 3.39 3.89 -21.94
N SER A 29 2.76 5.04 -22.17
CA SER A 29 1.83 5.26 -23.28
C SER A 29 2.49 5.02 -24.65
N ARG A 30 3.77 5.43 -24.81
CA ARG A 30 4.52 5.24 -26.06
C ARG A 30 4.98 3.81 -26.29
N VAL A 31 5.28 3.05 -25.23
CA VAL A 31 5.76 1.65 -25.32
C VAL A 31 4.59 0.67 -25.44
N LEU A 32 3.50 0.89 -24.71
CA LEU A 32 2.38 -0.06 -24.66
C LEU A 32 1.33 0.17 -25.74
N GLY A 33 1.16 1.42 -26.21
CA GLY A 33 0.08 1.79 -27.11
C GLY A 33 -1.29 1.76 -26.45
N ALA A 34 -2.27 2.47 -27.02
CA ALA A 34 -3.61 2.63 -26.42
C ALA A 34 -4.35 1.31 -26.16
N GLU A 35 -4.06 0.24 -26.92
CA GLU A 35 -4.69 -1.07 -26.74
C GLU A 35 -4.31 -1.79 -25.43
N ARG A 36 -3.08 -1.65 -24.95
CA ARG A 36 -2.60 -2.41 -23.78
C ARG A 36 -2.83 -1.69 -22.45
N ILE A 37 -3.15 -0.39 -22.49
CA ILE A 37 -3.46 0.40 -21.29
C ILE A 37 -4.77 -0.11 -20.67
N GLY A 38 -5.80 -0.38 -21.48
CA GLY A 38 -7.06 -0.94 -20.96
C GLY A 38 -6.92 -2.32 -20.33
N ALA A 39 -5.98 -3.15 -20.80
CA ALA A 39 -5.68 -4.43 -20.18
C ALA A 39 -4.98 -4.26 -18.82
N ILE A 40 -4.08 -3.28 -18.69
CA ILE A 40 -3.45 -2.93 -17.41
C ILE A 40 -4.47 -2.37 -16.43
N ASP A 41 -5.30 -1.42 -16.86
CA ASP A 41 -6.32 -0.81 -16.00
C ASP A 41 -7.32 -1.86 -15.47
N THR A 42 -7.61 -2.89 -16.28
CA THR A 42 -8.45 -4.03 -15.85
C THR A 42 -7.76 -4.88 -14.79
N VAL A 43 -6.46 -5.14 -14.95
CA VAL A 43 -5.64 -5.89 -13.98
C VAL A 43 -5.47 -5.09 -12.68
N ASP A 44 -5.19 -3.79 -12.78
CA ASP A 44 -5.07 -2.88 -11.64
C ASP A 44 -6.39 -2.81 -10.87
N GLY A 45 -7.53 -2.73 -11.55
CA GLY A 45 -8.84 -2.79 -10.91
C GLY A 45 -9.08 -4.08 -10.13
N ILE A 46 -8.70 -5.23 -10.67
CA ILE A 46 -8.79 -6.52 -9.95
C ILE A 46 -7.87 -6.49 -8.72
N ILE A 47 -6.63 -6.02 -8.87
CA ILE A 47 -5.67 -5.90 -7.76
C ILE A 47 -6.25 -5.00 -6.66
N ASP A 48 -6.84 -3.87 -7.00
CA ASP A 48 -7.42 -2.94 -6.03
C ASP A 48 -8.58 -3.57 -5.25
N TYR A 49 -9.43 -4.38 -5.89
CA TYR A 49 -10.47 -5.13 -5.18
C TYR A 49 -9.89 -6.17 -4.20
N LEU A 50 -8.82 -6.87 -4.58
CA LEU A 50 -8.14 -7.83 -3.71
C LEU A 50 -7.46 -7.14 -2.51
N VAL A 51 -6.81 -6.00 -2.76
CA VAL A 51 -6.20 -5.18 -1.71
C VAL A 51 -7.27 -4.67 -0.74
N LEU A 52 -8.42 -4.20 -1.25
CA LEU A 52 -9.53 -3.73 -0.42
C LEU A 52 -10.02 -4.84 0.53
N PHE A 53 -10.20 -6.06 -0.01
CA PHE A 53 -10.61 -7.23 0.77
C PHE A 53 -9.58 -7.58 1.86
N SER A 54 -8.30 -7.60 1.50
CA SER A 54 -7.19 -7.88 2.40
C SER A 54 -7.04 -6.83 3.52
N MET A 55 -7.25 -5.56 3.20
CA MET A 55 -7.15 -4.45 4.15
C MET A 55 -8.30 -4.42 5.16
N MET A 56 -9.50 -4.88 4.80
CA MET A 56 -10.63 -4.94 5.74
C MET A 56 -10.34 -5.88 6.92
N GLY A 57 -9.70 -7.02 6.68
CA GLY A 57 -9.28 -7.95 7.74
C GLY A 57 -8.17 -7.38 8.63
N MET A 58 -7.13 -6.79 8.01
CA MET A 58 -5.98 -6.25 8.74
C MET A 58 -6.30 -4.98 9.55
N GLN A 59 -7.12 -4.07 9.03
CA GLN A 59 -7.45 -2.84 9.77
C GLN A 59 -8.23 -3.15 11.06
N ALA A 60 -9.10 -4.16 11.05
CA ALA A 60 -9.89 -4.53 12.22
C ALA A 60 -9.10 -5.33 13.27
N LEU A 61 -8.31 -6.32 12.85
CA LEU A 61 -7.59 -7.22 13.76
C LEU A 61 -6.18 -6.70 14.10
N GLY A 62 -5.46 -6.23 13.09
CA GLY A 62 -4.06 -5.81 13.19
C GLY A 62 -3.83 -4.59 14.06
N ILE A 63 -4.68 -3.56 13.92
CA ILE A 63 -4.58 -2.35 14.75
C ILE A 63 -4.80 -2.70 16.23
N ARG A 64 -5.70 -3.66 16.52
CA ARG A 64 -6.00 -4.11 17.89
C ARG A 64 -4.89 -4.95 18.50
N GLU A 65 -4.30 -5.87 17.73
CA GLU A 65 -3.20 -6.74 18.21
C GLU A 65 -1.92 -5.96 18.45
N ILE A 66 -1.56 -5.06 17.52
CA ILE A 66 -0.37 -4.21 17.62
C ILE A 66 -0.50 -3.20 18.76
N ALA A 67 -1.70 -2.62 18.96
CA ALA A 67 -1.94 -1.72 20.08
C ALA A 67 -1.86 -2.43 21.44
N ARG A 68 -2.20 -3.73 21.50
CA ARG A 68 -2.20 -4.52 22.73
C ARG A 68 -0.79 -4.94 23.19
N HIS A 69 0.15 -5.13 22.25
CA HIS A 69 1.52 -5.59 22.54
C HIS A 69 2.56 -4.49 22.34
N LYS A 70 2.15 -3.22 22.41
CA LYS A 70 3.01 -2.07 22.11
C LYS A 70 4.21 -1.92 23.07
N ASP A 71 4.07 -2.41 24.30
CA ASP A 71 5.07 -2.20 25.36
C ASP A 71 6.27 -3.16 25.28
N ASP A 72 6.16 -4.30 24.59
CA ASP A 72 7.25 -5.26 24.40
C ASP A 72 7.62 -5.42 22.92
N LYS A 73 8.87 -5.07 22.58
CA LYS A 73 9.36 -5.09 21.20
C LYS A 73 9.46 -6.51 20.61
N ALA A 74 9.69 -7.52 21.45
CA ALA A 74 9.82 -8.90 20.97
C ALA A 74 8.46 -9.48 20.56
N GLU A 75 7.43 -9.27 21.38
CA GLU A 75 6.08 -9.72 21.10
C GLU A 75 5.43 -8.93 19.96
N LEU A 76 5.71 -7.62 19.86
CA LEU A 76 5.24 -6.80 18.76
C LEU A 76 5.77 -7.28 17.40
N GLN A 77 7.03 -7.71 17.34
CA GLN A 77 7.63 -8.21 16.10
C GLN A 77 7.07 -9.58 15.68
N SER A 78 6.78 -10.46 16.64
CA SER A 78 6.09 -11.73 16.37
C SER A 78 4.67 -11.50 15.86
N ALA A 79 3.89 -10.68 16.57
CA ALA A 79 2.52 -10.35 16.19
C ALA A 79 2.46 -9.67 14.81
N PHE A 80 3.41 -8.78 14.50
CA PHE A 80 3.52 -8.18 13.17
C PHE A 80 3.80 -9.22 12.08
N ASN A 81 4.71 -10.15 12.33
CA ASN A 81 5.05 -11.20 11.36
C ASN A 81 3.86 -12.13 11.12
N ASP A 82 3.14 -12.52 12.17
CA ASP A 82 1.94 -13.36 12.04
C ASP A 82 0.83 -12.65 11.25
N LEU A 83 0.63 -11.36 11.52
CA LEU A 83 -0.33 -10.53 10.80
C LEU A 83 0.07 -10.31 9.33
N PHE A 84 1.37 -10.16 9.06
CA PHE A 84 1.91 -10.05 7.70
C PHE A 84 1.67 -11.32 6.90
N TRP A 85 1.94 -12.49 7.49
CA TRP A 85 1.67 -13.78 6.84
C TRP A 85 0.18 -14.02 6.63
N LEU A 86 -0.66 -13.65 7.60
CA LEU A 86 -2.12 -13.72 7.45
C LEU A 86 -2.59 -12.85 6.27
N ASN A 87 -2.07 -11.63 6.14
CA ASN A 87 -2.42 -10.74 5.05
C ASN A 87 -1.96 -11.28 3.69
N ALA A 88 -0.73 -11.79 3.63
CA ALA A 88 -0.19 -12.40 2.41
C ALA A 88 -1.02 -13.60 1.95
N ILE A 89 -1.43 -14.49 2.88
CA ILE A 89 -2.30 -15.62 2.56
C ILE A 89 -3.67 -15.13 2.08
N THR A 90 -4.24 -14.10 2.74
CA THR A 90 -5.54 -13.54 2.37
C THR A 90 -5.53 -12.94 0.96
N MET A 91 -4.45 -12.25 0.58
CA MET A 91 -4.27 -11.71 -0.76
C MET A 91 -4.09 -12.80 -1.83
N VAL A 92 -3.55 -13.97 -1.48
CA VAL A 92 -3.40 -15.11 -2.41
C VAL A 92 -4.70 -15.91 -2.57
N VAL A 93 -5.55 -15.93 -1.55
CA VAL A 93 -6.82 -16.67 -1.54
C VAL A 93 -7.98 -15.88 -2.14
N ALA A 94 -7.98 -14.56 -1.97
CA ALA A 94 -8.98 -13.65 -2.54
C ALA A 94 -8.81 -13.53 -4.06
#